data_AF-A0A2N3HZA2-F1
#
_entry.id   AF-A0A2N3HZA2-F1
#
_cell.length_a   1.000
_cell.length_b   1.000
_cell.length_c   1.000
_cell.angle_alpha   90.00
_cell.angle_beta   90.00
_cell.angle_gamma   90.00
#
_symmetry.space_group_name_H-M   'P 1'
#
loop_
_entity.id
_entity.type
_entity.pdbx_description
1 polymer ?
#
loop_
_entity_poly.entity_id
_entity_poly.type
_entity_poly.pdbx_seq_one_letter_code
_entity_poly.pdbx_strand_id
1 'polypeptide(L)'
;MDFVFILVGLSIAWLFMYKIKWLFGFGVSFWVVLIYTILLFGLSFLMIEVNCGNPKMLVFLRMPIISFIIFKVLNVLFKKIYKRNPENTAWVFEKKSIQDVIFSMLFWLLGVGLPFFLVML
;
A
#
# COMPACT_ATOMS: atom_id res chain seq x y z
N MET A 1 21.18 -5.15 -2.39
CA MET A 1 20.16 -5.46 -1.37
C MET A 1 19.24 -4.28 -1.11
N ASP A 2 19.79 -3.07 -1.01
CA ASP A 2 19.05 -1.83 -0.75
C ASP A 2 17.82 -1.56 -1.65
N PHE A 3 17.95 -1.73 -2.97
CA PHE A 3 16.82 -1.58 -3.90
C PHE A 3 15.69 -2.59 -3.68
N VAL A 4 16.00 -3.77 -3.15
CA VAL A 4 14.99 -4.81 -2.87
C VAL A 4 14.07 -4.34 -1.76
N PHE A 5 14.57 -3.68 -0.71
CA PHE A 5 13.76 -3.16 0.37
C PHE A 5 12.79 -2.06 -0.09
N ILE A 6 13.22 -1.21 -1.02
CA ILE A 6 12.34 -0.21 -1.64
C ILE A 6 11.22 -0.91 -2.44
N LEU A 7 11.56 -1.90 -3.28
CA LEU A 7 10.58 -2.63 -4.08
C LEU A 7 9.56 -3.37 -3.20
N VAL A 8 10.03 -3.99 -2.12
CA VAL A 8 9.19 -4.65 -1.11
C VAL A 8 8.33 -3.63 -0.35
N GLY A 9 8.87 -2.44 -0.05
CA GLY A 9 8.14 -1.33 0.56
C GLY A 9 6.98 -0.82 -0.30
N LEU A 10 7.09 -0.96 -1.62
CA LEU A 10 6.04 -0.61 -2.59
C LEU A 10 5.03 -1.75 -2.86
N SER A 11 5.13 -2.87 -2.15
CA SER A 11 4.25 -4.05 -2.31
C SER A 11 2.75 -3.74 -2.35
N ILE A 12 2.26 -2.81 -1.52
CA ILE A 12 0.84 -2.42 -1.54
C ILE A 12 0.48 -1.60 -2.78
N ALA A 13 1.39 -0.75 -3.27
CA ALA A 13 1.20 -0.05 -4.54
C ALA A 13 1.13 -1.06 -5.70
N TRP A 14 1.99 -2.08 -5.69
CA TRP A 14 1.93 -3.17 -6.67
C TRP A 14 0.62 -3.96 -6.60
N LEU A 15 0.15 -4.30 -5.39
CA LEU A 15 -1.16 -4.94 -5.21
C LEU A 15 -2.29 -4.06 -5.70
N PHE A 16 -2.24 -2.76 -5.43
CA PHE A 16 -3.22 -1.80 -5.94
C PHE A 16 -3.25 -1.79 -7.48
N MET A 17 -2.08 -1.79 -8.14
CA MET A 17 -1.97 -1.78 -9.59
C MET A 17 -2.43 -3.08 -10.26
N TYR A 18 -2.04 -4.24 -9.73
CA TYR A 18 -2.22 -5.50 -10.45
C TYR A 18 -3.29 -6.42 -9.85
N LYS A 19 -3.58 -6.29 -8.55
CA LYS A 19 -4.49 -7.17 -7.83
C LYS A 19 -5.32 -6.41 -6.77
N ILE A 20 -5.91 -5.27 -7.14
CA ILE A 20 -6.67 -4.42 -6.20
C ILE A 20 -7.73 -5.21 -5.40
N LYS A 21 -8.29 -6.26 -6.01
CA LYS A 21 -9.26 -7.17 -5.39
C LYS A 21 -8.75 -7.82 -4.10
N TRP A 22 -7.44 -8.06 -3.98
CA TRP A 22 -6.82 -8.62 -2.77
C TRP A 22 -6.82 -7.64 -1.59
N LEU A 23 -6.92 -6.35 -1.87
CA LEU A 23 -6.99 -5.30 -0.85
C LEU A 23 -8.44 -5.07 -0.39
N PHE A 24 -9.45 -5.64 -1.05
CA PHE A 24 -10.86 -5.49 -0.69
C PHE A 24 -11.32 -6.51 0.36
N GLY A 25 -12.36 -6.13 1.13
CA GLY A 25 -13.03 -7.00 2.08
C GLY A 25 -12.15 -7.46 3.26
N PHE A 26 -12.65 -8.46 3.99
CA PHE A 26 -12.01 -9.09 5.16
C PHE A 26 -11.81 -10.61 4.96
N GLY A 27 -11.64 -11.06 3.70
CA GLY A 27 -11.43 -12.47 3.38
C GLY A 27 -9.99 -12.95 3.64
N VAL A 28 -9.64 -14.14 3.14
CA VAL A 28 -8.29 -14.73 3.34
C VAL A 28 -7.17 -13.80 2.85
N SER A 29 -7.33 -13.18 1.68
CA SER A 29 -6.36 -12.22 1.14
C SER A 29 -6.11 -11.03 2.07
N PHE A 30 -7.12 -10.59 2.84
CA PHE A 30 -6.95 -9.52 3.81
C PHE A 30 -5.96 -9.92 4.92
N TRP A 31 -6.16 -11.10 5.51
CA TRP A 31 -5.29 -11.60 6.58
C TRP A 31 -3.87 -11.84 6.08
N VAL A 32 -3.73 -12.38 4.87
CA VAL A 32 -2.41 -12.57 4.24
C VAL A 32 -1.68 -11.23 4.09
N VAL A 33 -2.34 -10.21 3.56
CA VAL A 33 -1.72 -8.88 3.39
C VAL A 33 -1.43 -8.24 4.75
N LEU A 34 -2.35 -8.33 5.70
CA LEU A 34 -2.15 -7.76 7.05
C LEU A 34 -0.93 -8.38 7.74
N ILE A 35 -0.87 -9.72 7.82
CA ILE A 35 0.25 -10.45 8.42
C ILE A 35 1.55 -10.09 7.70
N TYR A 36 1.55 -10.09 6.37
CA TYR A 36 2.71 -9.70 5.58
C TYR A 36 3.21 -8.28 5.93
N THR A 37 2.32 -7.30 5.99
CA THR A 37 2.70 -5.91 6.33
C THR A 37 3.22 -5.77 7.76
N ILE A 38 2.67 -6.52 8.72
CA ILE A 38 3.14 -6.54 10.11
C ILE A 38 4.53 -7.19 10.20
N LEU A 39 4.74 -8.30 9.48
CA LEU A 39 6.04 -8.97 9.43
C LEU A 39 7.12 -8.06 8.85
N LEU A 40 6.84 -7.35 7.75
CA LEU A 40 7.78 -6.39 7.18
C LEU A 40 8.09 -5.24 8.14
N PHE A 41 7.06 -4.74 8.84
CA PHE A 41 7.24 -3.70 9.84
C PHE A 41 8.15 -4.16 10.98
N GLY A 42 7.93 -5.35 11.54
CA GLY A 42 8.80 -5.93 12.57
C GLY A 42 10.22 -6.22 12.07
N LEU A 43 10.34 -6.75 10.84
CA LEU A 43 11.63 -7.03 10.20
C LEU A 43 12.49 -5.76 10.06
N SER A 44 11.85 -4.62 9.76
CA SER A 44 12.53 -3.32 9.70
C SER A 44 13.26 -3.00 11.00
N PHE A 45 12.61 -3.17 12.16
CA PHE A 45 13.24 -2.89 13.46
C PHE A 45 14.36 -3.88 13.78
N LEU A 46 14.12 -5.18 13.58
CA LEU A 46 15.13 -6.21 13.83
C LEU A 46 16.39 -5.98 12.99
N MET A 47 16.24 -5.71 11.69
CA MET A 47 17.40 -5.51 10.80
C MET A 47 18.18 -4.24 11.12
N ILE A 48 17.51 -3.18 11.56
CA ILE A 48 18.18 -1.96 12.02
C ILE A 48 18.96 -2.25 13.31
N GLU A 49 18.38 -2.99 14.25
CA GLU A 49 19.03 -3.33 15.52
C GLU A 49 20.30 -4.18 15.32
N VAL A 50 20.27 -5.14 14.40
CA VAL A 50 21.44 -5.97 14.07
C VAL A 50 22.38 -5.36 13.02
N ASN A 51 22.18 -4.09 12.62
CA ASN A 51 22.95 -3.40 11.57
C ASN A 51 23.03 -4.15 10.23
N CYS A 52 21.97 -4.88 9.86
CA CYS A 52 21.91 -5.66 8.64
C CYS A 52 21.28 -4.86 7.49
N GLY A 53 22.11 -4.07 6.81
CA GLY A 53 21.72 -3.24 5.66
C GLY A 53 21.68 -1.74 5.97
N ASN A 54 21.38 -0.93 4.96
CA ASN A 54 21.31 0.52 5.12
C ASN A 54 20.03 0.92 5.90
N PRO A 55 20.14 1.56 7.08
CA PRO A 55 18.98 1.93 7.90
C PRO A 55 17.94 2.75 7.12
N LYS A 56 18.40 3.67 6.25
CA LYS A 56 17.52 4.51 5.43
C LYS A 56 16.65 3.68 4.48
N MET A 57 17.19 2.57 3.98
CA MET A 57 16.49 1.67 3.06
C MET A 57 15.58 0.70 3.81
N LEU A 58 15.97 0.28 5.01
CA LEU A 58 15.18 -0.60 5.87
C LEU A 58 13.90 0.08 6.38
N VAL A 59 13.86 1.41 6.50
CA VAL A 59 12.63 2.13 6.88
C VAL A 59 11.53 1.95 5.82
N PHE A 60 11.86 1.72 4.54
CA PHE A 60 10.87 1.49 3.48
C PHE A 60 9.99 0.25 3.74
N LEU A 61 10.47 -0.72 4.51
CA LEU A 61 9.68 -1.89 4.92
C LEU A 61 8.50 -1.53 5.84
N ARG A 62 8.45 -0.29 6.35
CA ARG A 62 7.33 0.25 7.12
C ARG A 62 6.25 0.89 6.25
N MET A 63 6.56 1.21 4.98
CA MET A 63 5.57 1.81 4.07
C MET A 63 4.34 0.92 3.82
N PRO A 64 4.46 -0.42 3.65
CA PRO A 64 3.32 -1.28 3.35
C PRO A 64 2.19 -1.18 4.38
N ILE A 65 2.50 -1.17 5.68
CA ILE A 65 1.45 -1.11 6.71
C ILE A 65 0.69 0.23 6.66
N ILE A 66 1.40 1.35 6.49
CA ILE A 66 0.79 2.69 6.37
C ILE A 66 -0.08 2.75 5.10
N SER A 67 0.47 2.31 3.97
CA SER A 67 -0.22 2.28 2.67
C SER A 67 -1.49 1.44 2.73
N PHE A 68 -1.43 0.29 3.40
CA PHE A 68 -2.56 -0.61 3.58
C PHE A 68 -3.66 0.00 4.44
N ILE A 69 -3.31 0.65 5.55
CA ILE A 69 -4.27 1.35 6.42
C ILE A 69 -4.99 2.46 5.62
N ILE A 70 -4.23 3.29 4.90
CA ILE A 70 -4.78 4.37 4.08
C ILE A 70 -5.72 3.81 3.01
N PHE A 71 -5.32 2.75 2.31
CA PHE A 71 -6.19 2.08 1.35
C PHE A 71 -7.51 1.64 1.98
N LYS A 72 -7.46 1.02 3.17
CA LYS A 72 -8.67 0.55 3.87
C LYS A 72 -9.60 1.69 4.24
N VAL A 73 -9.06 2.79 4.78
CA VAL A 73 -9.83 3.98 5.11
C VAL A 73 -10.51 4.54 3.86
N LEU A 74 -9.75 4.76 2.78
CA LEU A 74 -10.30 5.25 1.52
C LEU A 74 -11.37 4.31 0.96
N ASN A 75 -11.14 2.99 0.97
CA ASN A 75 -12.08 2.01 0.43
C ASN A 75 -13.39 1.96 1.24
N VAL A 76 -13.32 2.07 2.57
CA VAL A 76 -14.51 2.16 3.43
C VAL A 76 -15.32 3.42 3.12
N LEU A 77 -14.66 4.57 2.98
CA LEU A 77 -15.31 5.83 2.60
C LEU A 77 -15.96 5.73 1.21
N PHE A 78 -15.23 5.19 0.23
CA PHE A 78 -15.74 5.00 -1.12
C PHE A 78 -16.98 4.11 -1.16
N LYS A 79 -16.95 2.97 -0.46
CA LYS A 79 -18.12 2.09 -0.35
C LYS A 79 -19.31 2.76 0.32
N LYS A 80 -19.07 3.58 1.33
CA LYS A 80 -20.14 4.31 2.03
C LYS A 80 -20.87 5.27 1.10
N ILE A 81 -20.15 5.92 0.18
CA ILE A 81 -20.70 6.90 -0.76
C ILE A 81 -21.32 6.21 -1.99
N TYR A 82 -20.61 5.27 -2.60
CA TYR A 82 -20.95 4.73 -3.92
C TYR A 82 -21.50 3.29 -3.90
N LYS A 83 -21.56 2.64 -2.72
CA LYS A 83 -22.09 1.27 -2.52
C LYS A 83 -21.46 0.18 -3.40
N ARG A 84 -20.25 0.41 -3.93
CA ARG A 84 -19.47 -0.54 -4.74
C ARG A 84 -17.99 -0.45 -4.41
N ASN A 85 -17.20 -1.42 -4.90
CA ASN A 85 -15.73 -1.32 -4.85
C ASN A 85 -15.24 -0.35 -5.94
N PRO A 86 -14.14 0.38 -5.70
CA PRO A 86 -13.47 1.12 -6.76
C PRO A 86 -12.84 0.15 -7.76
N GLU A 87 -12.81 0.53 -9.02
CA GLU A 87 -12.05 -0.17 -10.05
C GLU A 87 -10.65 0.44 -10.18
N ASN A 88 -9.65 -0.39 -10.50
CA ASN A 88 -8.35 0.17 -10.79
C ASN A 88 -8.40 0.90 -12.14
N THR A 89 -7.93 2.15 -12.14
CA THR A 89 -7.81 3.00 -13.34
C THR A 89 -6.37 3.16 -13.80
N ALA A 90 -5.40 2.68 -13.03
CA ALA A 90 -3.99 2.70 -13.42
C ALA A 90 -3.79 1.73 -14.60
N TRP A 91 -3.35 2.28 -15.74
CA TRP A 91 -2.96 1.55 -16.95
C TRP A 91 -4.09 0.90 -17.76
N VAL A 92 -5.35 1.21 -17.46
CA VAL A 92 -6.50 0.76 -18.26
C VAL A 92 -7.06 1.96 -19.02
N PHE A 93 -6.83 2.01 -20.34
CA PHE A 93 -7.32 3.09 -21.24
C PHE A 93 -8.83 3.01 -21.54
N GLU A 94 -9.59 2.32 -20.69
CA GLU A 94 -11.04 2.25 -20.80
C GLU A 94 -11.67 3.48 -20.13
N LYS A 95 -12.87 3.84 -20.59
CA LYS A 95 -13.67 4.92 -20.00
C LYS A 95 -14.16 4.49 -18.61
N LYS A 96 -13.32 4.68 -17.58
CA LYS A 96 -13.68 4.43 -16.17
C LYS A 96 -14.44 5.62 -15.59
N SER A 97 -15.23 5.36 -14.54
CA SER A 97 -15.96 6.43 -13.89
C SER A 97 -15.00 7.40 -13.20
N ILE A 98 -15.33 8.69 -13.20
CA ILE A 98 -14.50 9.73 -12.56
C ILE A 98 -14.25 9.44 -11.07
N GLN A 99 -15.17 8.72 -10.43
CA GLN A 99 -15.07 8.30 -9.02
C GLN A 99 -13.86 7.37 -8.80
N ASP A 100 -13.63 6.43 -9.72
CA ASP A 100 -12.52 5.48 -9.65
C ASP A 100 -11.18 6.17 -9.91
N VAL A 101 -11.18 7.19 -10.79
CA VAL A 101 -10.01 8.05 -11.05
C VAL A 101 -9.65 8.84 -9.80
N ILE A 102 -10.62 9.50 -9.17
CA ILE A 102 -10.43 10.24 -7.92
C ILE A 102 -9.90 9.32 -6.82
N PHE A 103 -10.49 8.12 -6.67
CA PHE A 103 -10.00 7.13 -5.71
C PHE A 103 -8.54 6.76 -5.96
N SER A 104 -8.18 6.52 -7.23
CA SER A 104 -6.83 6.15 -7.62
C SER A 104 -5.83 7.29 -7.36
N MET A 105 -6.18 8.54 -7.70
CA MET A 105 -5.36 9.72 -7.42
C MET A 105 -5.16 9.91 -5.91
N LEU A 106 -6.22 9.78 -5.11
CA LEU A 106 -6.14 9.87 -3.65
C LEU A 106 -5.25 8.77 -3.07
N PHE A 107 -5.36 7.53 -3.57
CA PHE A 107 -4.51 6.44 -3.10
C PHE A 107 -3.05 6.64 -3.50
N TRP A 108 -2.74 7.12 -4.71
CA TRP A 108 -1.35 7.41 -5.09
C TRP A 108 -0.75 8.53 -4.22
N LEU A 109 -1.51 9.59 -3.97
CA LEU A 109 -1.02 10.73 -3.20
C LEU A 109 -0.88 10.39 -1.71
N LEU A 110 -1.92 9.81 -1.10
CA LEU A 110 -1.94 9.51 0.33
C LEU A 110 -1.37 8.14 0.65
N GLY A 111 -1.70 7.12 -0.12
CA GLY A 111 -1.29 5.74 0.13
C GLY A 111 0.14 5.43 -0.30
N VAL A 112 0.74 6.21 -1.21
CA VAL A 112 2.12 5.98 -1.67
C VAL A 112 3.00 7.21 -1.39
N GLY A 113 2.56 8.40 -1.79
CA GLY A 113 3.30 9.65 -1.57
C GLY A 113 3.54 9.94 -0.10
N LEU A 114 2.49 9.98 0.72
CA LEU A 114 2.60 10.27 2.16
C LEU A 114 3.55 9.30 2.90
N PRO A 115 3.40 7.96 2.81
CA PRO A 115 4.34 7.05 3.48
C PRO A 115 5.78 7.20 2.97
N PHE A 116 5.99 7.55 1.71
CA PHE A 116 7.34 7.82 1.19
C PHE A 116 7.95 9.04 1.89
N PHE A 117 7.20 10.13 2.05
CA PHE A 117 7.65 11.32 2.78
C PHE A 117 7.87 11.04 4.27
N LEU A 118 6.96 10.34 4.94
CA LEU A 118 7.04 10.03 6.37
C LEU A 118 8.24 9.15 6.74
N VAL A 119 8.64 8.28 5.82
CA VAL A 119 9.75 7.32 6.01
C VAL A 119 11.10 7.95 5.71
N MET A 120 11.16 8.96 4.84
CA MET A 120 12.40 9.66 4.45
C MET A 120 12.74 10.88 5.33
N LEU A 121 11.81 11.33 6.17
CA LEU A 121 11.99 12.44 7.13
C LEU A 121 12.61 11.93 8.44
#